data_AF-A0A8T3PWQ0-F1
#
_entry.id   AF-A0A8T3PWQ0-F1
#
_cell.length_a   1.000
_cell.length_b   1.000
_cell.length_c   1.000
_cell.angle_alpha   90.00
_cell.angle_beta   90.00
_cell.angle_gamma   90.00
#
_symmetry.space_group_name_H-M   'P 1'
#
loop_
_entity.id
_entity.type
_entity.pdbx_description
1 polymer ?
#
loop_
_entity_poly.entity_id
_entity_poly.type
_entity_poly.pdbx_seq_one_letter_code
_entity_poly.pdbx_strand_id
1 'polypeptide(L)' 'MAKVLCVLYDDPVDGYPTSYARDAIPAIERYHNGQTTPTPERIDFTPG' A
#
# COMPACT_ATOMS: atom_id res chain seq x y z
N MET A 1 -24.06 9.19 -8.55
CA MET A 1 -22.58 9.28 -8.69
C MET A 1 -22.05 9.94 -7.42
N ALA A 2 -21.05 9.37 -6.78
CA ALA A 2 -20.43 9.95 -5.59
C ALA A 2 -19.08 10.58 -5.94
N LYS A 3 -18.71 11.65 -5.24
CA LYS A 3 -17.38 12.27 -5.33
C LYS A 3 -16.53 11.75 -4.17
N VAL A 4 -15.36 11.20 -4.48
CA VAL A 4 -14.35 10.81 -3.47
C VAL A 4 -13.23 11.84 -3.53
N LEU A 5 -13.04 12.60 -2.44
CA LEU A 5 -11.92 13.53 -2.27
C LEU A 5 -10.89 12.87 -1.35
N CYS A 6 -9.65 12.72 -1.82
CA CYS A 6 -8.56 12.13 -1.07
C CYS A 6 -7.42 13.14 -0.96
N VAL A 7 -7.00 13.43 0.27
CA VAL A 7 -5.89 14.34 0.59
C VAL A 7 -4.77 13.50 1.20
N LEU A 8 -3.56 13.61 0.66
CA LEU A 8 -2.36 12.91 1.11
C LEU A 8 -1.25 13.94 1.41
N TYR A 9 -0.15 13.47 2.01
CA TYR A 9 1.05 14.28 2.22
C TYR A 9 1.85 14.47 0.93
N ASP A 10 2.73 15.47 0.90
CA ASP A 10 3.61 15.75 -0.23
C ASP A 10 4.62 14.62 -0.48
N ASP A 11 5.05 14.48 -1.72
CA ASP A 11 6.13 13.58 -2.11
C ASP A 11 7.46 13.94 -1.41
N PRO A 12 8.45 13.02 -1.36
CA PRO A 12 9.78 13.34 -0.83
C PRO A 12 10.40 14.58 -1.49
N VAL A 13 11.23 15.32 -0.75
CA VAL A 13 11.82 16.60 -1.18
C VAL A 13 12.59 16.48 -2.50
N ASP A 14 13.25 15.35 -2.73
CA ASP A 14 14.03 15.09 -3.94
C ASP A 14 13.20 14.42 -5.07
N GLY A 15 11.89 14.31 -4.90
CA GLY A 15 10.94 13.72 -5.85
C GLY A 15 10.44 12.32 -5.47
N TYR A 16 9.39 11.87 -6.16
CA TYR A 16 8.81 10.54 -5.96
C TYR A 16 9.73 9.43 -6.50
N PRO A 17 10.22 8.51 -5.64
CA PRO A 17 11.14 7.45 -6.07
C PRO A 17 10.40 6.34 -6.82
N THR A 18 11.09 5.70 -7.77
CA THR A 18 10.60 4.50 -8.48
C THR A 18 11.43 3.25 -8.21
N SER A 19 12.48 3.38 -7.39
CA SER A 19 13.35 2.29 -6.95
C SER A 19 13.59 2.41 -5.45
N TYR A 20 13.56 1.28 -4.75
CA TYR A 20 13.71 1.21 -3.30
C TYR A 20 14.86 0.29 -2.90
N ALA A 21 15.26 0.33 -1.63
CA ALA A 21 16.41 -0.41 -1.11
C ALA A 21 16.22 -1.95 -1.09
N ARG A 22 15.01 -2.43 -1.34
CA ARG A 22 14.66 -3.86 -1.39
C ARG A 22 13.58 -4.10 -2.45
N ASP A 23 13.56 -5.31 -2.98
CA ASP A 23 12.66 -5.66 -4.08
C ASP A 23 11.25 -6.09 -3.62
N ALA A 24 11.10 -6.47 -2.35
CA ALA A 24 9.83 -6.98 -1.82
C ALA A 24 9.71 -6.82 -0.30
N ILE A 25 8.48 -6.97 0.19
CA ILE A 25 8.13 -7.09 1.62
C ILE A 25 7.55 -8.48 1.94
N PRO A 26 7.62 -8.95 3.19
CA PRO A 26 6.98 -10.20 3.59
C PRO A 26 5.47 -10.16 3.40
N ALA A 27 4.88 -11.27 2.92
CA ALA A 27 3.44 -11.44 2.89
C ALA A 27 2.92 -11.78 4.31
N ILE A 28 1.99 -10.98 4.82
CA ILE A 28 1.30 -11.21 6.08
C ILE A 28 -0.15 -11.54 5.75
N GLU A 29 -0.61 -12.74 6.10
CA GLU A 29 -1.99 -13.19 5.79
C GLU A 29 -2.92 -13.12 6.99
N ARG A 30 -2.37 -13.10 8.21
CA ARG A 30 -3.12 -13.12 9.46
C ARG A 30 -2.50 -12.24 10.52
N TYR A 31 -3.36 -11.63 11.31
CA TYR A 31 -3.00 -10.94 12.55
C TYR A 31 -2.94 -11.93 13.73
N HIS A 32 -2.34 -11.50 14.84
CA HIS A 32 -2.08 -12.34 16.01
C HIS A 32 -3.34 -13.00 16.61
N ASN A 33 -4.50 -12.38 16.45
CA ASN A 33 -5.79 -12.85 16.94
C ASN A 33 -6.50 -13.81 15.97
N GLY A 34 -5.86 -14.19 14.86
CA GLY A 34 -6.41 -15.07 13.83
C GLY A 34 -7.21 -14.37 12.73
N GLN A 35 -7.46 -13.06 12.85
CA GLN A 35 -8.12 -12.26 11.81
C GLN A 35 -7.28 -12.25 10.52
N THR A 36 -7.93 -12.40 9.37
CA THR A 36 -7.28 -12.31 8.05
C THR A 36 -6.94 -10.86 7.70
N THR A 37 -5.95 -10.64 6.83
CA THR A 37 -5.72 -9.34 6.20
C THR A 37 -6.88 -8.94 5.26
N PRO A 38 -6.94 -7.67 4.79
CA PRO A 38 -7.95 -7.24 3.83
C PRO A 38 -7.98 -8.12 2.57
N THR A 39 -9.20 -8.40 2.08
CA THR A 39 -9.46 -9.23 0.89
C THR A 39 -10.26 -8.48 -0.18
N PRO A 40 -9.75 -7.34 -0.71
CA PRO A 40 -10.36 -6.72 -1.89
C PRO A 40 -10.27 -7.69 -3.08
N GLU A 41 -11.11 -7.49 -4.10
CA GLU A 41 -11.04 -8.33 -5.33
C GLU A 41 -9.67 -8.23 -6.02
N ARG A 42 -9.01 -7.07 -5.95
CA ARG A 42 -7.67 -6.80 -6.47
C ARG A 42 -7.06 -5.56 -5.82
N ILE A 43 -5.75 -5.42 -5.99
CA ILE A 43 -5.00 -4.19 -5.69
C ILE A 43 -4.33 -3.68 -6.97
N ASP A 44 -4.08 -2.37 -7.03
CA ASP A 44 -3.47 -1.67 -8.18
C ASP A 44 -2.10 -1.08 -7.85
N PHE A 45 -1.40 -1.71 -6.91
CA PHE A 45 -0.04 -1.32 -6.52
C PHE A 45 0.82 -2.56 -6.27
N THR A 46 2.12 -2.40 -6.43
CA THR A 46 3.10 -3.41 -6.02
C THR A 46 3.40 -3.22 -4.52
N PRO A 47 3.27 -4.25 -3.66
CA PRO A 47 3.61 -4.11 -2.26
C PRO A 47 5.12 -3.86 -2.06
N GLY A 48 5.47 -2.64 -1.63
CA GLY A 48 6.86 -2.24 -1.40
C GLY A 48 7.10 -0.79 -1.76
#